data_AF-A0A8H6FLZ7-F1
#
_entry.id   AF-A0A8H6FLZ7-F1
#
_cell.length_a   1.000
_cell.length_b   1.000
_cell.length_c   1.000
_cell.angle_alpha   90.00
_cell.angle_beta   90.00
_cell.angle_gamma   90.00
#
_symmetry.space_group_name_H-M   'P 1'
#
loop_
_entity.id
_entity.type
_entity.pdbx_description
1 polymer ?
#
loop_
_entity_poly.entity_id
_entity_poly.type
_entity_poly.pdbx_seq_one_letter_code
_entity_poly.pdbx_strand_id
1 'polypeptide(L)'
;MPTSALDEEQVTRDVRERGRDIEGCIKQWMSFVKPNFEKFVEPQRKVADIIIPARLDNRVAIDIVVGHVKRTLKEKSRKHQEELQRLGKQVEDEPLSENVLLLEQTREIVGMNTVIQNPMTAEVDFIFYFDRLSSLLVERAMENLHFNPKDVLTPQGYHYKGLEMAGEVSAVVISRGGSCFETGLRRVIPDCKCGRLLIQTSYRTGEPELHYWKLPSDIASHDSVLLLDPQMSSGGAALMAVKVLVDHGVSEEKVVFVTYFAGRMGVNRLLSVFPNMKLVVCKIVEDFQERWLEEKYFGC
;
A
#
# COMPACT_ATOMS: atom_id res chain seq x y z
N MET A 1 39.48 24.73 21.16
CA MET A 1 40.02 25.47 20.00
C MET A 1 40.17 24.55 18.79
N PRO A 2 39.14 24.44 17.93
CA PRO A 2 39.36 24.00 16.55
C PRO A 2 38.57 24.80 15.47
N THR A 3 37.89 25.90 15.83
CA THR A 3 37.04 26.65 14.89
C THR A 3 37.84 27.48 13.87
N SER A 4 39.04 27.96 14.22
CA SER A 4 39.81 28.87 13.36
C SER A 4 40.35 28.23 12.06
N ALA A 5 40.58 26.91 12.05
CA ALA A 5 41.23 26.25 10.92
C ALA A 5 40.27 26.02 9.73
N LEU A 6 38.98 25.76 9.99
CA LEU A 6 37.97 25.62 8.94
C LEU A 6 37.61 26.97 8.31
N ASP A 7 37.70 28.05 9.10
CA ASP A 7 37.37 29.41 8.68
C ASP A 7 38.42 29.98 7.70
N GLU A 8 39.70 29.70 7.93
CA GLU A 8 40.80 30.11 7.05
C GLU A 8 40.78 29.35 5.71
N GLU A 9 40.52 28.04 5.72
CA GLU A 9 40.49 27.22 4.50
C GLU A 9 39.31 27.59 3.59
N GLN A 10 38.14 27.91 4.15
CA GLN A 10 36.96 28.25 3.36
C GLN A 10 37.07 29.64 2.70
N VAL A 11 37.64 30.62 3.41
CA VAL A 11 37.98 31.92 2.82
C VAL A 11 39.07 31.77 1.76
N THR A 12 40.10 30.96 2.03
CA THR A 12 41.17 30.68 1.06
C THR A 12 40.64 30.01 -0.20
N ARG A 13 39.70 29.07 -0.07
CA ARG A 13 39.04 28.39 -1.20
C ARG A 13 38.17 29.34 -2.01
N ASP A 14 37.33 30.15 -1.37
CA ASP A 14 36.44 31.09 -2.08
C ASP A 14 37.24 32.19 -2.80
N VAL A 15 38.43 32.55 -2.31
CA VAL A 15 39.34 33.50 -2.97
C VAL A 15 40.12 32.83 -4.10
N ARG A 16 40.74 31.65 -3.88
CA ARG A 16 41.57 30.96 -4.89
C ARG A 16 40.78 30.26 -5.99
N GLU A 17 39.70 29.56 -5.65
CA GLU A 17 38.97 28.71 -6.60
C GLU A 17 37.75 29.40 -7.22
N ARG A 18 37.18 30.40 -6.53
CA ARG A 18 35.96 31.10 -6.98
C ARG A 18 36.17 32.58 -7.32
N GLY A 19 37.40 33.07 -7.19
CA GLY A 19 37.80 34.43 -7.61
C GLY A 19 37.11 35.56 -6.85
N ARG A 20 36.63 35.32 -5.63
CA ARG A 20 35.93 36.33 -4.82
C ARG A 20 36.91 37.24 -4.11
N ASP A 21 36.48 38.49 -3.93
CA ASP A 21 37.20 39.47 -3.11
C ASP A 21 37.18 39.08 -1.62
N ILE A 22 38.33 39.27 -0.96
CA ILE A 22 38.56 38.86 0.44
C ILE A 22 37.62 39.60 1.38
N GLU A 23 37.42 40.91 1.15
CA GLU A 23 36.54 41.74 1.98
C GLU A 23 35.08 41.30 1.85
N GLY A 24 34.64 40.99 0.63
CA GLY A 24 33.32 40.41 0.35
C GLY A 24 33.08 39.07 1.04
N CYS A 25 34.07 38.17 1.02
CA CYS A 25 34.00 36.86 1.68
C CYS A 25 33.89 36.98 3.21
N ILE A 26 34.70 37.85 3.83
CA ILE A 26 34.66 38.09 5.28
C ILE A 26 33.30 38.68 5.67
N LYS A 27 32.78 39.64 4.89
CA LYS A 27 31.48 40.26 5.13
C LYS A 27 30.35 39.22 5.06
N GLN A 28 30.36 38.34 4.07
CA GLN A 28 29.38 37.27 3.93
C GLN A 28 29.45 36.28 5.10
N TRP A 29 30.67 35.87 5.49
CA TRP A 29 30.86 34.93 6.59
C TRP A 29 30.37 35.50 7.93
N MET A 30 30.75 36.73 8.26
CA MET A 30 30.31 37.44 9.47
C MET A 30 28.80 37.68 9.49
N SER A 31 28.19 37.95 8.34
CA SER A 31 26.76 38.29 8.27
C SER A 31 25.84 37.07 8.27
N PHE A 32 26.27 35.96 7.67
CA PHE A 32 25.38 34.82 7.42
C PHE A 32 25.89 33.47 7.93
N VAL A 33 27.19 33.19 7.86
CA VAL A 33 27.71 31.86 8.20
C VAL A 33 27.90 31.72 9.71
N LYS A 34 28.65 32.65 10.32
CA LYS A 34 28.93 32.62 11.77
C LYS A 34 27.66 32.73 12.63
N PRO A 35 26.72 33.68 12.39
CA PRO A 35 25.52 33.77 13.20
C PRO A 35 24.62 32.54 13.11
N ASN A 36 24.52 31.93 11.92
CA ASN A 36 23.74 30.70 11.74
C ASN A 36 24.42 29.49 12.39
N PHE A 37 25.75 29.39 12.33
CA PHE A 37 26.50 28.35 13.03
C PHE A 37 26.29 28.46 14.55
N GLU A 38 26.48 29.64 15.12
CA GLU A 38 26.32 29.88 16.57
C GLU A 38 24.87 29.69 17.04
N LYS A 39 23.89 30.03 16.20
CA LYS A 39 22.46 29.92 16.54
C LYS A 39 21.90 28.52 16.37
N PHE A 40 22.30 27.78 15.32
CA PHE A 40 21.65 26.53 14.95
C PHE A 40 22.55 25.28 15.06
N VAL A 41 23.86 25.42 14.87
CA VAL A 41 24.79 24.27 14.81
C VAL A 41 25.52 24.06 16.14
N GLU A 42 26.08 25.11 16.73
CA GLU A 42 26.84 25.03 17.99
C GLU A 42 26.01 24.51 19.18
N PRO A 43 24.73 24.91 19.36
CA PRO A 43 23.90 24.35 20.44
C PRO A 43 23.65 22.85 20.25
N GLN A 44 23.40 22.40 19.01
CA GLN A 44 23.19 20.99 18.69
C GLN A 44 24.47 20.17 18.87
N ARG A 45 25.65 20.75 18.58
CA ARG A 45 26.94 20.09 18.77
C ARG A 45 27.20 19.69 20.23
N LYS A 46 26.63 20.42 21.20
CA LYS A 46 26.79 20.10 22.63
C LYS A 46 25.95 18.91 23.11
N VAL A 47 24.89 18.57 22.37
CA VAL A 47 23.95 17.50 22.73
C VAL A 47 23.94 16.34 21.74
N ALA A 48 24.78 16.41 20.70
CA ALA A 48 24.90 15.35 19.72
C ALA A 48 25.65 14.16 20.29
N ASP A 49 25.06 12.96 20.19
CA ASP A 49 25.69 11.71 20.62
C ASP A 49 26.91 11.35 19.75
N ILE A 50 26.87 11.73 18.46
CA ILE A 50 27.93 11.48 17.48
C ILE A 50 28.12 12.72 16.61
N ILE A 51 29.37 13.16 16.44
CA ILE A 51 29.78 14.21 15.50
C ILE A 51 30.75 13.60 14.50
N ILE A 52 30.39 13.60 13.22
CA ILE A 52 31.25 13.12 12.14
C ILE A 52 31.96 14.32 11.51
N PRO A 53 33.28 14.47 11.66
CA PRO A 53 34.01 15.60 11.08
C PRO A 53 34.05 15.49 9.55
N ALA A 54 33.70 16.59 8.88
CA ALA A 54 33.65 16.71 7.44
C ALA A 54 35.06 16.94 6.86
N ARG A 55 35.85 15.89 6.71
CA ARG A 55 36.71 15.80 5.52
C ARG A 55 35.87 15.09 4.46
N LEU A 56 35.78 15.66 3.27
CA LEU A 56 34.82 15.38 2.20
C LEU A 56 34.65 13.89 1.77
N ASP A 57 35.40 12.96 2.36
CA ASP A 57 35.43 11.54 2.02
C ASP A 57 35.27 10.58 3.20
N ASN A 58 34.68 11.00 4.34
CA ASN A 58 34.42 10.06 5.45
C ASN A 58 33.21 9.13 5.18
N ARG A 59 33.22 8.49 4.00
CA ARG A 59 32.24 7.50 3.55
C ARG A 59 32.13 6.36 4.54
N VAL A 60 33.25 5.96 5.15
CA VAL A 60 33.29 4.89 6.15
C VAL A 60 32.40 5.21 7.35
N ALA A 61 32.50 6.41 7.94
CA ALA A 61 31.65 6.78 9.07
C ALA A 61 30.17 6.88 8.67
N ILE A 62 29.88 7.40 7.48
CA ILE A 62 28.52 7.47 6.94
C ILE A 62 27.96 6.05 6.74
N ASP A 63 28.72 5.16 6.14
CA ASP A 63 28.32 3.77 5.87
C ASP A 63 28.07 3.00 7.16
N ILE A 64 28.84 3.25 8.22
CA ILE A 64 28.62 2.67 9.55
C ILE A 64 27.30 3.15 10.14
N VAL A 65 27.01 4.46 10.11
CA VAL A 65 25.76 5.00 10.65
C VAL A 65 24.57 4.54 9.83
N VAL A 66 24.65 4.61 8.49
CA VAL A 66 23.60 4.12 7.59
C VAL A 66 23.39 2.62 7.79
N GLY A 67 24.46 1.84 7.93
CA GLY A 67 24.40 0.40 8.21
C GLY A 67 23.76 0.09 9.56
N HIS A 68 24.09 0.85 10.60
CA HIS A 68 23.48 0.73 11.92
C HIS A 68 21.99 1.06 11.86
N VAL A 69 21.61 2.20 11.28
CA VAL A 69 20.21 2.60 11.10
C VAL A 69 19.44 1.51 10.34
N LYS A 70 19.94 1.06 9.19
CA LYS A 70 19.30 -0.02 8.41
C LYS A 70 19.13 -1.30 9.23
N ARG A 71 20.13 -1.68 10.03
CA ARG A 71 20.06 -2.88 10.89
C ARG A 71 19.02 -2.72 12.00
N THR A 72 19.05 -1.60 12.72
CA THR A 72 18.10 -1.31 13.81
C THR A 72 16.67 -1.26 13.29
N LEU A 73 16.46 -0.64 12.12
CA LEU A 73 15.16 -0.62 11.44
C LEU A 73 14.69 -2.03 11.09
N LYS A 74 15.58 -2.86 10.54
CA LYS A 74 15.29 -4.26 10.22
C LYS A 74 14.94 -5.06 11.48
N GLU A 75 15.67 -4.88 12.58
CA GLU A 75 15.40 -5.55 13.86
C GLU A 75 14.07 -5.10 14.49
N LYS A 76 13.76 -3.80 14.48
CA LYS A 76 12.48 -3.28 14.97
C LYS A 76 11.32 -3.79 14.13
N SER A 77 11.44 -3.73 12.80
CA SER A 77 10.44 -4.28 11.88
C SER A 77 10.22 -5.78 12.13
N ARG A 78 11.29 -6.55 12.33
CA ARG A 78 11.19 -7.98 12.67
C ARG A 78 10.47 -8.20 13.99
N LYS A 79 10.85 -7.48 15.07
CA LYS A 79 10.18 -7.58 16.37
C LYS A 79 8.70 -7.24 16.29
N HIS A 80 8.35 -6.21 15.53
CA HIS A 80 6.95 -5.84 15.31
C HIS A 80 6.18 -6.92 14.56
N GLN A 81 6.78 -7.54 13.54
CA GLN A 81 6.18 -8.69 12.85
C GLN A 81 6.03 -9.91 13.77
N GLU A 82 7.03 -10.22 14.60
CA GLU A 82 6.96 -11.29 15.60
C GLU A 82 5.85 -11.05 16.64
N GLU A 83 5.66 -9.80 17.07
CA GLU A 83 4.60 -9.40 18.00
C GLU A 83 3.21 -9.53 17.35
N LEU A 84 3.04 -9.07 16.11
CA LEU A 84 1.83 -9.28 15.32
C LEU A 84 1.53 -10.77 15.14
N GLN A 85 2.54 -11.60 14.89
CA GLN A 85 2.40 -13.04 14.76
C GLN A 85 1.99 -13.69 16.08
N ARG A 86 2.55 -13.24 17.21
CA ARG A 86 2.17 -13.71 18.54
C ARG A 86 0.71 -13.38 18.87
N LEU A 87 0.27 -12.16 18.55
CA LEU A 87 -1.12 -11.75 18.71
C LEU A 87 -2.04 -12.55 17.77
N GLY A 88 -1.62 -12.79 16.53
CA GLY A 88 -2.36 -13.60 15.55
C GLY A 88 -2.59 -15.05 15.99
N LYS A 89 -1.61 -15.69 16.64
CA LYS A 89 -1.71 -17.08 17.14
C LYS A 89 -2.79 -17.29 18.20
N GLN A 90 -3.20 -16.25 18.92
CA GLN A 90 -4.31 -16.36 19.89
C GLN A 90 -5.68 -16.43 19.21
N VAL A 91 -5.76 -16.14 17.90
CA VAL A 91 -6.98 -15.97 17.11
C VAL A 91 -7.03 -16.96 15.92
N GLU A 92 -6.09 -17.90 15.81
CA GLU A 92 -6.06 -18.88 14.71
C GLU A 92 -7.29 -19.81 14.72
N ASP A 93 -7.77 -20.16 15.92
CA ASP A 93 -8.91 -21.07 16.12
C ASP A 93 -10.29 -20.37 16.08
N GLU A 94 -10.33 -19.04 15.99
CA GLU A 94 -11.61 -18.33 15.90
C GLU A 94 -12.22 -18.42 14.49
N PRO A 95 -13.56 -18.60 14.40
CA PRO A 95 -14.23 -18.56 13.11
C PRO A 95 -14.06 -17.18 12.47
N LEU A 96 -13.94 -17.16 11.14
CA LEU A 96 -13.91 -15.91 10.39
C LEU A 96 -15.24 -15.16 10.56
N SER A 97 -15.19 -13.83 10.55
CA SER A 97 -16.37 -12.97 10.56
C SER A 97 -17.32 -13.33 9.40
N GLU A 98 -18.63 -13.18 9.62
CA GLU A 98 -19.68 -13.35 8.60
C GLU A 98 -19.51 -12.38 7.41
N ASN A 99 -18.72 -11.32 7.59
CA ASN A 99 -18.39 -10.36 6.54
C ASN A 99 -17.26 -10.83 5.62
N VAL A 100 -16.68 -12.01 5.87
CA VAL A 100 -15.74 -12.68 4.97
C VAL A 100 -16.51 -13.61 4.03
N LEU A 101 -16.50 -13.26 2.75
CA LEU A 101 -17.12 -14.01 1.67
C LEU A 101 -16.05 -14.81 0.94
N LEU A 102 -15.96 -16.09 1.29
CA LEU A 102 -15.08 -17.03 0.60
C LEU A 102 -15.67 -17.45 -0.74
N LEU A 103 -14.85 -17.44 -1.79
CA LEU A 103 -15.23 -18.03 -3.06
C LEU A 103 -15.37 -19.55 -2.92
N GLU A 104 -16.48 -20.11 -3.42
CA GLU A 104 -16.73 -21.54 -3.37
C GLU A 104 -15.63 -22.32 -4.12
N GLN A 105 -15.00 -23.27 -3.44
CA GLN A 105 -13.90 -24.07 -3.99
C GLN A 105 -14.43 -25.23 -4.85
N THR A 106 -15.08 -24.89 -5.97
CA THR A 106 -15.52 -25.88 -6.96
C THR A 106 -14.30 -26.56 -7.63
N ARG A 107 -14.52 -27.70 -8.30
CA ARG A 107 -13.45 -28.41 -9.03
C ARG A 107 -12.74 -27.51 -10.05
N GLU A 108 -13.49 -26.61 -10.68
CA GLU A 108 -12.94 -25.66 -11.65
C GLU A 108 -12.07 -24.59 -10.98
N ILE A 109 -12.54 -24.02 -9.86
CA ILE A 109 -11.74 -23.05 -9.08
C ILE A 109 -10.44 -23.71 -8.58
N VAL A 110 -10.53 -24.95 -8.09
CA VAL A 110 -9.35 -25.72 -7.65
C VAL A 110 -8.39 -25.99 -8.81
N GLY A 111 -8.91 -26.31 -10.00
CA GLY A 111 -8.11 -26.49 -11.21
C GLY A 111 -7.37 -25.21 -11.62
N MET A 112 -8.08 -24.07 -11.65
CA MET A 112 -7.46 -22.76 -11.95
C MET A 112 -6.42 -22.38 -10.89
N ASN A 113 -6.72 -22.59 -9.61
CA ASN A 113 -5.77 -22.37 -8.52
C ASN A 113 -4.52 -23.25 -8.66
N THR A 114 -4.66 -24.49 -9.13
CA THR A 114 -3.51 -25.37 -9.37
C THR A 114 -2.58 -24.79 -10.44
N VAL A 115 -3.14 -24.23 -11.51
CA VAL A 115 -2.34 -23.59 -12.57
C VAL A 115 -1.67 -22.30 -12.05
N ILE A 116 -2.43 -21.44 -11.36
CA ILE A 116 -1.92 -20.17 -10.83
C ILE A 116 -0.79 -20.41 -9.80
N GLN A 117 -0.94 -21.41 -8.93
CA GLN A 117 0.05 -21.69 -7.87
C GLN A 117 1.23 -22.55 -8.34
N ASN A 118 1.20 -23.13 -9.54
CA ASN A 118 2.33 -23.90 -10.06
C ASN A 118 3.44 -22.96 -10.55
N PRO A 119 4.65 -22.98 -9.94
CA PRO A 119 5.75 -22.09 -10.34
C PRO A 119 6.19 -22.29 -11.80
N MET A 120 5.97 -23.50 -12.34
CA MET A 120 6.33 -23.88 -13.70
C MET A 120 5.34 -23.38 -14.76
N THR A 121 4.19 -22.83 -14.35
CA THR A 121 3.20 -22.27 -15.27
C THR A 121 3.80 -21.11 -16.06
N ALA A 122 3.57 -21.13 -17.38
CA ALA A 122 3.97 -20.06 -18.29
C ALA A 122 3.20 -18.77 -17.96
N GLU A 123 3.83 -17.62 -18.17
CA GLU A 123 3.25 -16.31 -17.85
C GLU A 123 1.90 -16.07 -18.53
N VAL A 124 1.79 -16.45 -19.82
CA VAL A 124 0.55 -16.31 -20.59
C VAL A 124 -0.61 -17.11 -19.96
N ASP A 125 -0.35 -18.35 -19.55
CA ASP A 125 -1.35 -19.19 -18.90
C ASP A 125 -1.71 -18.63 -17.52
N PHE A 126 -0.70 -18.19 -16.76
CA PHE A 126 -0.90 -17.56 -15.46
C PHE A 126 -1.84 -16.35 -15.56
N ILE A 127 -1.56 -15.41 -16.48
CA ILE A 127 -2.39 -14.22 -16.70
C ILE A 127 -3.80 -14.63 -17.11
N PHE A 128 -3.93 -15.57 -18.06
CA PHE A 128 -5.23 -16.04 -18.52
C PHE A 128 -6.10 -16.61 -17.40
N TYR A 129 -5.55 -17.51 -16.58
CA TYR A 129 -6.28 -18.14 -15.49
C TYR A 129 -6.51 -17.18 -14.32
N PHE A 130 -5.55 -16.30 -14.02
CA PHE A 130 -5.71 -15.26 -13.02
C PHE A 130 -6.83 -14.28 -13.41
N ASP A 131 -6.87 -13.81 -14.66
CA ASP A 131 -7.92 -12.91 -15.15
C ASP A 131 -9.31 -13.55 -15.11
N ARG A 132 -9.38 -14.85 -15.39
CA ARG A 132 -10.62 -15.60 -15.31
C ARG A 132 -11.11 -15.70 -13.87
N LEU A 133 -10.20 -15.98 -12.93
CA LEU A 133 -10.53 -16.08 -11.51
C LEU A 133 -10.82 -14.70 -10.89
N SER A 134 -10.11 -13.66 -11.29
CA SER A 134 -10.35 -12.28 -10.84
C SER A 134 -11.74 -11.79 -11.27
N SER A 135 -12.19 -12.17 -12.48
CA SER A 135 -13.57 -11.91 -12.93
C SER A 135 -14.59 -12.55 -11.98
N LEU A 136 -14.38 -13.81 -11.58
CA LEU A 136 -15.27 -14.52 -10.64
C LEU A 136 -15.27 -13.88 -9.24
N LEU A 137 -14.13 -13.39 -8.78
CA LEU A 137 -14.04 -12.67 -7.50
C LEU A 137 -14.79 -11.34 -7.55
N VAL A 138 -14.68 -10.61 -8.66
CA VAL A 138 -15.43 -9.36 -8.87
C VAL A 138 -16.93 -9.66 -8.92
N GLU A 139 -17.37 -10.68 -9.67
CA GLU A 139 -18.79 -11.11 -9.67
C GLU A 139 -19.29 -11.44 -8.26
N ARG A 140 -18.50 -12.20 -7.48
CA ARG A 140 -18.84 -12.53 -6.09
C ARG A 140 -18.96 -11.28 -5.20
N ALA A 141 -18.18 -10.24 -5.49
CA ALA A 141 -18.24 -8.96 -4.80
C ALA A 141 -19.52 -8.17 -5.16
N MET A 142 -19.99 -8.28 -6.41
CA MET A 142 -21.22 -7.64 -6.90
C MET A 142 -22.49 -8.16 -6.22
N GLU A 143 -22.48 -9.36 -5.64
CA GLU A 143 -23.61 -9.87 -4.85
C GLU A 143 -23.92 -9.04 -3.60
N ASN A 144 -22.98 -8.20 -3.14
CA ASN A 144 -23.17 -7.33 -1.97
C ASN A 144 -23.91 -6.02 -2.31
N LEU A 145 -24.29 -5.82 -3.57
CA LEU A 145 -24.95 -4.60 -4.02
C LEU A 145 -26.44 -4.61 -3.71
N HIS A 146 -26.99 -3.41 -3.57
CA HIS A 146 -28.44 -3.24 -3.51
C HIS A 146 -29.04 -3.36 -4.90
N PHE A 147 -30.16 -4.09 -4.97
CA PHE A 147 -30.92 -4.27 -6.19
C PHE A 147 -32.37 -3.82 -5.98
N ASN A 148 -32.91 -3.13 -6.97
CA ASN A 148 -34.32 -2.73 -7.01
C ASN A 148 -35.11 -3.74 -7.86
N PRO A 149 -36.34 -4.11 -7.45
CA PRO A 149 -37.24 -4.88 -8.30
C PRO A 149 -37.52 -4.16 -9.61
N LYS A 150 -37.38 -4.87 -10.73
CA LYS A 150 -37.69 -4.34 -12.06
C LYS A 150 -38.56 -5.31 -12.83
N ASP A 151 -39.69 -4.81 -13.30
CA ASP A 151 -40.55 -5.55 -14.23
C ASP A 151 -40.19 -5.15 -15.67
N VAL A 152 -39.93 -6.14 -16.52
CA VAL A 152 -39.64 -5.93 -17.94
C VAL A 152 -40.58 -6.77 -18.80
N LEU A 153 -40.99 -6.20 -19.92
CA LEU A 153 -41.74 -6.92 -20.94
C LEU A 153 -40.76 -7.71 -21.81
N THR A 154 -40.93 -9.03 -21.85
CA THR A 154 -40.07 -9.89 -22.68
C THR A 154 -40.42 -9.76 -24.16
N PRO A 155 -39.52 -10.13 -25.09
CA PRO A 155 -39.82 -10.15 -26.52
C PRO A 155 -41.01 -11.06 -26.89
N GLN A 156 -41.37 -12.02 -26.03
CA GLN A 156 -42.53 -12.91 -26.22
C GLN A 156 -43.82 -12.36 -25.58
N GLY A 157 -43.79 -11.16 -24.98
CA GLY A 157 -44.98 -10.46 -24.50
C GLY A 157 -45.45 -10.80 -23.09
N TYR A 158 -44.66 -11.51 -22.29
CA TYR A 158 -44.96 -11.74 -20.87
C TYR A 158 -44.07 -10.88 -19.96
N HIS A 159 -44.54 -10.60 -18.76
CA HIS A 159 -43.79 -9.85 -17.75
C HIS A 159 -42.76 -10.73 -17.05
N TYR A 160 -41.51 -10.28 -17.02
CA TYR A 160 -40.42 -10.89 -16.24
C TYR A 160 -40.08 -9.98 -15.05
N LYS A 161 -40.22 -10.53 -13.84
CA LYS A 161 -39.87 -9.85 -12.59
C LYS A 161 -38.40 -10.10 -12.27
N GLY A 162 -37.56 -9.17 -12.69
CA GLY A 162 -36.13 -9.18 -12.47
C GLY A 162 -35.69 -8.17 -11.41
N LEU A 163 -34.38 -7.89 -11.44
CA LEU A 163 -33.70 -6.95 -10.58
C LEU A 163 -32.86 -6.00 -11.44
N GLU A 164 -32.68 -4.77 -10.97
CA GLU A 164 -31.68 -3.84 -11.49
C GLU A 164 -30.80 -3.31 -10.35
N MET A 165 -29.54 -2.99 -10.66
CA MET A 165 -28.64 -2.39 -9.68
C MET A 165 -29.17 -1.04 -9.23
N ALA A 166 -29.20 -0.80 -7.93
CA ALA A 166 -29.80 0.40 -7.35
C ALA A 166 -28.95 1.66 -7.52
N GLY A 167 -27.63 1.51 -7.70
CA GLY A 167 -26.72 2.65 -7.78
C GLY A 167 -25.41 2.34 -8.49
N GLU A 168 -24.53 3.34 -8.48
CA GLU A 168 -23.24 3.28 -9.18
C GLU A 168 -22.19 2.52 -8.38
N VAL A 169 -21.40 1.70 -9.08
CA VAL A 169 -20.28 0.94 -8.53
C VAL A 169 -18.97 1.49 -9.08
N SER A 170 -18.04 1.74 -8.18
CA SER A 170 -16.68 2.14 -8.54
C SER A 170 -15.66 1.16 -7.98
N ALA A 171 -14.46 1.18 -8.55
CA ALA A 171 -13.34 0.42 -8.06
C ALA A 171 -12.17 1.34 -7.70
N VAL A 172 -11.43 0.98 -6.67
CA VAL A 172 -10.20 1.65 -6.27
C VAL A 172 -9.08 0.62 -6.24
N VAL A 173 -8.07 0.86 -7.05
CA VAL A 173 -6.95 -0.07 -7.22
C VAL A 173 -5.81 0.31 -6.30
N ILE A 174 -5.37 -0.62 -5.43
CA ILE A 174 -4.15 -0.45 -4.64
C ILE A 174 -2.95 -0.78 -5.53
N SER A 175 -2.25 0.26 -5.99
CA SER A 175 -1.09 0.13 -6.86
C SER A 175 0.11 -0.45 -6.11
N ARG A 176 0.93 -1.31 -6.73
CA ARG A 176 0.84 -1.79 -8.13
C ARG A 176 -0.06 -3.02 -8.27
N GLY A 177 -0.04 -3.93 -7.30
CA GLY A 177 -0.61 -5.27 -7.40
C GLY A 177 -2.09 -5.32 -7.77
N GLY A 178 -2.91 -4.39 -7.25
CA GLY A 178 -4.33 -4.33 -7.57
C GLY A 178 -4.63 -4.19 -9.07
N SER A 179 -3.68 -3.70 -9.87
CA SER A 179 -3.89 -3.55 -11.32
C SER A 179 -4.07 -4.89 -12.03
N CYS A 180 -3.66 -6.02 -11.42
CA CYS A 180 -3.95 -7.36 -11.92
C CYS A 180 -5.47 -7.64 -12.02
N PHE A 181 -6.31 -6.93 -11.26
CA PHE A 181 -7.77 -7.08 -11.34
C PHE A 181 -8.42 -6.27 -12.46
N GLU A 182 -7.72 -5.33 -13.12
CA GLU A 182 -8.36 -4.42 -14.07
C GLU A 182 -8.99 -5.14 -15.26
N THR A 183 -8.35 -6.21 -15.76
CA THR A 183 -8.91 -7.02 -16.83
C THR A 183 -10.19 -7.72 -16.39
N GLY A 184 -10.18 -8.37 -15.22
CA GLY A 184 -11.34 -9.05 -14.67
C GLY A 184 -12.48 -8.08 -14.33
N LEU A 185 -12.15 -6.93 -13.73
CA LEU A 185 -13.09 -5.86 -13.42
C LEU A 185 -13.81 -5.37 -14.68
N ARG A 186 -13.08 -5.06 -15.76
CA ARG A 186 -13.68 -4.56 -17.01
C ARG A 186 -14.53 -5.60 -17.75
N ARG A 187 -14.31 -6.91 -17.50
CA ARG A 187 -15.17 -7.96 -18.03
C ARG A 187 -16.53 -8.01 -17.34
N VAL A 188 -16.59 -7.66 -16.05
CA VAL A 188 -17.81 -7.67 -15.24
C VAL A 188 -18.51 -6.31 -15.30
N ILE A 189 -17.76 -5.21 -15.17
CA ILE A 189 -18.25 -3.83 -15.18
C ILE A 189 -17.45 -3.02 -16.22
N PRO A 190 -17.84 -3.04 -17.50
CA PRO A 190 -17.08 -2.38 -18.58
C PRO A 190 -16.81 -0.89 -18.34
N ASP A 191 -17.80 -0.16 -17.82
CA ASP A 191 -17.77 1.30 -17.62
C ASP A 191 -17.44 1.70 -16.17
N CYS A 192 -16.73 0.84 -15.41
CA CYS A 192 -16.44 1.11 -14.01
C CYS A 192 -15.54 2.34 -13.82
N LYS A 193 -16.01 3.32 -13.02
CA LYS A 193 -15.18 4.43 -12.55
C LYS A 193 -14.06 3.89 -11.66
N CYS A 194 -12.80 4.11 -12.07
CA CYS A 194 -11.63 3.59 -11.36
C CYS A 194 -10.84 4.72 -10.67
N GLY A 195 -10.65 4.58 -9.36
CA GLY A 195 -9.66 5.32 -8.59
C GLY A 195 -8.37 4.51 -8.38
N ARG A 196 -7.31 5.18 -7.92
CA ARG A 196 -6.01 4.57 -7.62
C ARG A 196 -5.46 5.09 -6.31
N LEU A 197 -4.87 4.20 -5.53
CA LEU A 197 -4.09 4.50 -4.34
C LEU A 197 -2.68 3.93 -4.53
N LEU A 198 -1.65 4.65 -4.10
CA LEU A 198 -0.30 4.13 -3.97
C LEU A 198 0.07 4.15 -2.49
N ILE A 199 0.11 2.96 -1.91
CA ILE A 199 0.45 2.76 -0.50
C ILE A 199 1.73 1.95 -0.47
N GLN A 200 2.74 2.45 0.22
CA GLN A 200 4.01 1.76 0.38
C GLN A 200 4.36 1.68 1.86
N THR A 201 4.93 0.57 2.27
CA THR A 201 5.43 0.43 3.63
C THR A 201 6.72 1.22 3.78
N SER A 202 6.73 2.14 4.73
CA SER A 202 7.90 2.93 5.07
C SER A 202 9.05 2.03 5.52
N TYR A 203 10.23 2.18 4.91
CA TYR A 203 11.42 1.46 5.36
C TYR A 203 11.88 1.89 6.76
N ARG A 204 11.44 3.08 7.23
CA ARG A 204 11.83 3.67 8.52
C ARG A 204 10.92 3.25 9.66
N THR A 205 9.61 3.20 9.42
CA THR A 205 8.66 2.89 10.50
C THR A 205 8.10 1.48 10.38
N GLY A 206 8.15 0.88 9.20
CA GLY A 206 7.43 -0.36 8.90
C GLY A 206 5.92 -0.15 8.76
N GLU A 207 5.45 1.10 8.79
CA GLU A 207 4.04 1.46 8.67
C GLU A 207 3.66 1.80 7.23
N PRO A 208 2.41 1.53 6.82
CA PRO A 208 1.91 1.91 5.51
C PRO A 208 1.78 3.44 5.38
N GLU A 209 2.37 4.02 4.35
CA GLU A 209 2.28 5.44 4.01
C GLU A 209 1.54 5.63 2.68
N LEU A 210 0.64 6.61 2.62
CA LEU A 210 -0.04 7.00 1.37
C LEU A 210 0.85 7.97 0.59
N HIS A 211 1.29 7.56 -0.58
CA HIS A 211 2.14 8.38 -1.46
C HIS A 211 1.36 9.08 -2.58
N TYR A 212 0.28 8.47 -3.05
CA TYR A 212 -0.54 9.01 -4.13
C TYR A 212 -1.97 8.52 -4.02
N TRP A 213 -2.91 9.39 -4.38
CA TRP A 213 -4.30 9.01 -4.57
C TRP A 213 -4.91 9.78 -5.74
N LYS A 214 -5.82 9.12 -6.45
CA LYS A 214 -6.73 9.74 -7.42
C LYS A 214 -8.05 9.00 -7.35
N LEU A 215 -9.05 9.63 -6.77
CA LEU A 215 -10.38 9.05 -6.59
C LEU A 215 -11.39 9.81 -7.48
N PRO A 216 -12.49 9.18 -7.90
CA PRO A 216 -13.64 9.90 -8.46
C PRO A 216 -14.10 11.00 -7.50
N SER A 217 -14.42 12.19 -8.01
CA SER A 217 -14.83 13.34 -7.19
C SER A 217 -16.13 13.10 -6.44
N ASP A 218 -16.97 12.21 -6.97
CA ASP A 218 -18.28 11.81 -6.49
C ASP A 218 -18.28 10.47 -5.74
N ILE A 219 -17.10 9.92 -5.38
CA ILE A 219 -16.96 8.59 -4.79
C ILE A 219 -17.83 8.34 -3.54
N ALA A 220 -18.05 9.37 -2.71
CA ALA A 220 -18.88 9.29 -1.51
C ALA A 220 -20.36 8.98 -1.82
N SER A 221 -20.82 9.32 -3.02
CA SER A 221 -22.20 9.12 -3.47
C SER A 221 -22.44 7.74 -4.10
N HIS A 222 -21.38 7.01 -4.45
CA HIS A 222 -21.49 5.68 -5.02
C HIS A 222 -22.13 4.71 -4.03
N ASP A 223 -22.83 3.71 -4.54
CA ASP A 223 -23.51 2.73 -3.69
C ASP A 223 -22.54 1.65 -3.19
N SER A 224 -21.47 1.40 -3.95
CA SER A 224 -20.39 0.51 -3.55
C SER A 224 -19.04 0.90 -4.13
N VAL A 225 -17.99 0.67 -3.34
CA VAL A 225 -16.60 0.90 -3.71
C VAL A 225 -15.81 -0.39 -3.53
N LEU A 226 -15.42 -1.01 -4.65
CA LEU A 226 -14.58 -2.20 -4.69
C LEU A 226 -13.11 -1.81 -4.47
N LEU A 227 -12.48 -2.30 -3.42
CA LEU A 227 -11.06 -2.08 -3.16
C LEU A 227 -10.26 -3.31 -3.61
N LEU A 228 -9.35 -3.14 -4.58
CA LEU A 228 -8.72 -4.25 -5.29
C LEU A 228 -7.23 -4.40 -4.95
N ASP A 229 -6.84 -5.57 -4.46
CA ASP A 229 -5.45 -5.98 -4.24
C ASP A 229 -5.34 -7.52 -4.27
N PRO A 230 -4.44 -8.15 -5.06
CA PRO A 230 -4.36 -9.61 -5.18
C PRO A 230 -3.92 -10.35 -3.92
N GLN A 231 -3.17 -9.71 -3.03
CA GLN A 231 -2.55 -10.41 -1.91
C GLN A 231 -2.49 -9.56 -0.65
N MET A 232 -3.34 -9.89 0.32
CA MET A 232 -3.33 -9.24 1.62
C MET A 232 -2.58 -10.07 2.67
N SER A 233 -1.33 -9.70 2.99
CA SER A 233 -0.57 -10.38 4.05
C SER A 233 -0.90 -9.83 5.45
N SER A 234 -0.33 -8.69 5.87
CA SER A 234 -0.52 -8.13 7.23
C SER A 234 -1.75 -7.24 7.41
N GLY A 235 -2.51 -7.00 6.33
CA GLY A 235 -3.64 -6.07 6.30
C GLY A 235 -3.28 -4.58 6.37
N GLY A 236 -2.01 -4.20 6.50
CA GLY A 236 -1.60 -2.79 6.68
C GLY A 236 -2.00 -1.88 5.52
N ALA A 237 -1.70 -2.27 4.29
CA ALA A 237 -2.09 -1.48 3.10
C ALA A 237 -3.62 -1.43 2.92
N ALA A 238 -4.32 -2.53 3.19
CA ALA A 238 -5.78 -2.59 3.14
C ALA A 238 -6.42 -1.64 4.17
N LEU A 239 -5.95 -1.65 5.42
CA LEU A 239 -6.41 -0.74 6.47
C LEU A 239 -6.24 0.73 6.06
N MET A 240 -5.05 1.09 5.57
CA MET A 240 -4.78 2.45 5.12
C MET A 240 -5.69 2.83 3.94
N ALA A 241 -5.91 1.92 2.99
CA ALA A 241 -6.77 2.17 1.86
C ALA A 241 -8.23 2.39 2.27
N VAL A 242 -8.79 1.54 3.14
CA VAL A 242 -10.15 1.71 3.67
C VAL A 242 -10.26 3.01 4.45
N LYS A 243 -9.26 3.32 5.29
CA LYS A 243 -9.19 4.59 6.03
C LYS A 243 -9.25 5.80 5.10
N VAL A 244 -8.49 5.79 4.00
CA VAL A 244 -8.52 6.86 3.00
C VAL A 244 -9.92 7.01 2.39
N LEU A 245 -10.61 5.91 2.06
CA LEU A 245 -11.98 5.99 1.52
C LEU A 245 -12.97 6.61 2.51
N VAL A 246 -12.91 6.17 3.78
CA VAL A 246 -13.75 6.72 4.86
C VAL A 246 -13.47 8.20 5.08
N ASP A 247 -12.20 8.62 5.05
CA ASP A 247 -11.81 10.02 5.16
C ASP A 247 -12.31 10.88 3.98
N HIS A 248 -12.61 10.26 2.83
CA HIS A 248 -13.23 10.91 1.67
C HIS A 248 -14.77 10.77 1.65
N GLY A 249 -15.37 10.34 2.75
CA GLY A 249 -16.83 10.31 2.94
C GLY A 249 -17.53 9.05 2.44
N VAL A 250 -16.78 8.00 2.06
CA VAL A 250 -17.38 6.70 1.73
C VAL A 250 -17.82 6.01 3.02
N SER A 251 -19.09 5.58 3.10
CA SER A 251 -19.58 4.79 4.24
C SER A 251 -18.87 3.43 4.28
N GLU A 252 -18.47 2.99 5.46
CA GLU A 252 -17.73 1.74 5.67
C GLU A 252 -18.45 0.52 5.11
N GLU A 253 -19.77 0.44 5.29
CA GLU A 253 -20.63 -0.66 4.81
C GLU A 253 -20.65 -0.79 3.27
N LYS A 254 -20.30 0.29 2.56
CA LYS A 254 -20.24 0.33 1.10
C LYS A 254 -18.89 -0.12 0.56
N VAL A 255 -17.90 -0.33 1.42
CA VAL A 255 -16.57 -0.76 1.02
C VAL A 255 -16.52 -2.29 0.94
N VAL A 256 -16.13 -2.80 -0.22
CA VAL A 256 -15.94 -4.24 -0.45
C VAL A 256 -14.49 -4.48 -0.85
N PHE A 257 -13.71 -5.12 0.01
CA PHE A 257 -12.33 -5.49 -0.32
C PHE A 257 -12.33 -6.79 -1.11
N VAL A 258 -11.68 -6.83 -2.27
CA VAL A 258 -11.62 -8.00 -3.14
C VAL A 258 -10.15 -8.42 -3.30
N THR A 259 -9.85 -9.66 -2.93
CA THR A 259 -8.50 -10.21 -2.99
C THR A 259 -8.47 -11.67 -3.42
N TYR A 260 -7.37 -12.10 -4.02
CA TYR A 260 -7.15 -13.50 -4.34
C TYR A 260 -6.66 -14.26 -3.10
N PHE A 261 -5.64 -13.75 -2.41
CA PHE A 261 -5.15 -14.31 -1.15
C PHE A 261 -5.29 -13.35 0.02
N ALA A 262 -5.60 -13.92 1.18
CA ALA A 262 -5.49 -13.20 2.43
C ALA A 262 -4.90 -14.08 3.53
N GLY A 263 -3.98 -13.51 4.31
CA GLY A 263 -3.59 -14.07 5.59
C GLY A 263 -4.72 -13.90 6.62
N ARG A 264 -4.90 -14.88 7.50
CA ARG A 264 -5.92 -14.85 8.56
C ARG A 264 -5.74 -13.66 9.50
N MET A 265 -4.50 -13.35 9.90
CA MET A 265 -4.21 -12.18 10.74
C MET A 265 -4.57 -10.87 10.03
N GLY A 266 -4.28 -10.76 8.73
CA GLY A 266 -4.65 -9.60 7.92
C GLY A 266 -6.16 -9.40 7.85
N VAL A 267 -6.92 -10.48 7.64
CA VAL A 267 -8.40 -10.48 7.64
C VAL A 267 -8.94 -10.01 8.98
N ASN A 268 -8.52 -10.65 10.07
CA ASN A 268 -9.02 -10.36 11.41
C ASN A 268 -8.70 -8.93 11.81
N ARG A 269 -7.48 -8.46 11.53
CA ARG A 269 -7.07 -7.08 11.80
C ARG A 269 -7.91 -6.07 11.01
N LEU A 270 -8.17 -6.33 9.73
CA LEU A 270 -8.97 -5.44 8.88
C LEU A 270 -10.41 -5.31 9.43
N LEU A 271 -11.06 -6.45 9.68
CA LEU A 271 -12.45 -6.48 10.13
C LEU A 271 -12.64 -6.13 11.61
N SER A 272 -11.57 -6.18 12.42
CA SER A 272 -11.62 -5.66 13.80
C SER A 272 -11.68 -4.12 13.82
N VAL A 273 -11.08 -3.46 12.83
CA VAL A 273 -11.08 -2.00 12.71
C VAL A 273 -12.28 -1.51 11.91
N PHE A 274 -12.65 -2.23 10.85
CA PHE A 274 -13.79 -1.93 9.98
C PHE A 274 -14.76 -3.13 9.99
N PRO A 275 -15.59 -3.28 11.03
CA PRO A 275 -16.45 -4.44 11.19
C PRO A 275 -17.62 -4.49 10.19
N ASN A 276 -18.06 -3.38 9.60
CA ASN A 276 -19.22 -3.32 8.72
C ASN A 276 -18.87 -3.51 7.24
N MET A 277 -17.59 -3.42 6.87
CA MET A 277 -17.15 -3.65 5.49
C MET A 277 -17.23 -5.14 5.12
N LYS A 278 -17.24 -5.45 3.82
CA LYS A 278 -17.17 -6.83 3.32
C LYS A 278 -15.80 -7.16 2.76
N LEU A 279 -15.38 -8.42 2.92
CA LEU A 279 -14.13 -8.96 2.37
C LEU A 279 -14.45 -10.16 1.48
N VAL A 280 -14.22 -10.06 0.18
CA VAL A 280 -14.32 -11.16 -0.79
C VAL A 280 -12.92 -11.72 -1.03
N VAL A 281 -12.76 -13.02 -0.81
CA VAL A 281 -11.45 -13.69 -0.88
C VAL A 281 -11.54 -15.07 -1.52
N CYS A 282 -10.59 -15.40 -2.40
CA CYS A 282 -10.53 -16.75 -3.00
C CYS A 282 -10.03 -17.79 -1.99
N LYS A 283 -8.90 -17.52 -1.33
CA LYS A 283 -8.27 -18.48 -0.41
C LYS A 283 -7.61 -17.77 0.76
N ILE A 284 -7.88 -18.28 1.97
CA ILE A 284 -7.12 -17.94 3.16
C ILE A 284 -5.83 -18.76 3.17
N VAL A 285 -4.71 -18.07 3.33
CA VAL A 285 -3.37 -18.66 3.37
C VAL A 285 -2.72 -18.42 4.72
N GLU A 286 -1.59 -19.07 4.96
CA GLU A 286 -0.75 -18.79 6.12
C GLU A 286 -0.34 -17.31 6.14
N ASP A 287 -0.20 -16.77 7.34
CA ASP A 287 0.18 -15.38 7.50
C ASP A 287 1.60 -15.12 6.98
N PHE A 288 1.85 -13.87 6.55
CA PHE A 288 3.18 -13.39 6.15
C PHE A 288 3.78 -14.04 4.89
N GLN A 289 2.97 -14.42 3.91
CA GLN A 289 3.50 -14.75 2.58
C GLN A 289 4.11 -13.52 1.90
N GLU A 290 5.28 -13.72 1.28
CA GLU A 290 5.91 -12.75 0.38
C GLU A 290 4.99 -12.49 -0.82
N ARG A 291 4.94 -11.24 -1.28
CA ARG A 291 4.08 -10.84 -2.40
C ARG A 291 4.76 -11.25 -3.71
N TRP A 292 4.15 -12.20 -4.41
CA TRP A 292 4.73 -12.78 -5.64
C TRP A 292 3.77 -12.73 -6.84
N LEU A 293 2.47 -12.57 -6.59
CA LEU A 293 1.44 -12.61 -7.63
C LEU A 293 1.62 -11.48 -8.63
N GLU A 294 1.86 -10.26 -8.16
CA GLU A 294 2.08 -9.11 -9.04
C GLU A 294 3.36 -9.24 -9.87
N GLU A 295 4.43 -9.80 -9.32
CA GLU A 295 5.70 -10.03 -10.03
C GLU A 295 5.50 -11.04 -11.16
N LYS A 296 4.82 -12.16 -10.85
CA LYS A 296 4.47 -13.17 -11.85
C LYS A 296 3.50 -12.65 -12.92
N TYR A 297 2.55 -11.80 -12.54
CA TYR A 297 1.55 -11.24 -13.46
C TYR A 297 2.14 -10.20 -14.42
N PHE A 298 3.04 -9.33 -13.93
CA PHE A 298 3.65 -8.26 -14.74
C PHE A 298 4.99 -8.67 -15.38
N GLY A 299 5.55 -9.82 -15.01
CA GLY A 299 6.83 -10.29 -15.53
C GLY A 299 8.02 -9.43 -15.09
N CYS A 300 7.95 -8.82 -13.90
CA CYS A 300 8.94 -7.85 -13.40
C CYS A 300 9.49 -8.17 -12.01
#